data_AF-A0A925IA85-F1
#
_entry.id   AF-A0A925IA85-F1
#
_cell.length_a   1.000
_cell.length_b   1.000
_cell.length_c   1.000
_cell.angle_alpha   90.00
_cell.angle_beta   90.00
_cell.angle_gamma   90.00
#
_symmetry.space_group_name_H-M   'P 1'
#
loop_
_entity.id
_entity.type
_entity.pdbx_description
1 polymer ?
#
loop_
_entity_poly.entity_id
_entity_poly.type
_entity_poly.pdbx_seq_one_letter_code
_entity_poly.pdbx_strand_id
1 'polypeptide(L)'
;MKKLIGKSISLSCTIRLHQAKYATITGVPPVDEGVLMFYNMGNVKSEDSENSIYNKKDADKYVRFIGNYPLQLSVALPLFSWMAQYRNGKLINLISKTNGIDSVNKSKISETESGKRYKIISPFLQNGNYFMEGDELKIEKLSEAALTEAAQLIADNMKEKQCKIIFYDLDEYNLNTYSYESLEKILAPFN
;
A
#
# COMPACT_ATOMS: atom_id res chain seq x y z
N MET A 1 10.33 25.91 -8.12
CA MET A 1 9.81 25.00 -9.16
C MET A 1 8.58 25.59 -9.86
N LYS A 2 7.40 25.72 -9.23
CA LYS A 2 6.20 26.34 -9.87
C LYS A 2 6.41 27.76 -10.42
N LYS A 3 7.26 28.58 -9.78
CA LYS A 3 7.65 29.92 -10.30
C LYS A 3 8.49 29.89 -11.59
N LEU A 4 9.11 28.76 -11.91
CA LEU A 4 10.01 28.57 -13.06
C LEU A 4 9.31 27.83 -14.21
N ILE A 5 8.16 27.22 -13.94
CA ILE A 5 7.38 26.44 -14.88
C ILE A 5 6.25 27.35 -15.37
N GLY A 6 6.10 27.50 -16.68
CA GLY A 6 5.12 28.41 -17.28
C GLY A 6 3.68 28.13 -16.78
N LYS A 7 2.83 29.16 -16.79
CA LYS A 7 1.45 29.11 -16.25
C LYS A 7 0.53 28.04 -16.90
N SER A 8 0.96 27.39 -17.98
CA SER A 8 0.18 26.38 -18.72
C SER A 8 0.40 24.93 -18.25
N ILE A 9 1.31 24.67 -17.31
CA ILE A 9 1.62 23.31 -16.84
C ILE A 9 1.00 23.11 -15.46
N SER A 10 0.12 22.11 -15.34
CA SER A 10 -0.40 21.64 -14.06
C SER A 10 0.63 20.75 -13.37
N LEU A 11 0.86 21.00 -12.08
CA LEU A 11 1.76 20.22 -11.25
C LEU A 11 0.97 19.45 -10.21
N SER A 12 1.32 18.17 -10.04
CA SER A 12 0.85 17.36 -8.93
C SER A 12 2.02 16.85 -8.11
N CYS A 13 1.76 16.49 -6.86
CA CYS A 13 2.75 15.79 -6.05
C CYS A 13 2.10 14.75 -5.15
N THR A 14 2.89 13.75 -4.80
CA THR A 14 2.46 12.70 -3.89
C THR A 14 2.50 13.19 -2.44
N ILE A 15 1.39 12.99 -1.72
CA ILE A 15 1.21 13.35 -0.31
C ILE A 15 1.11 12.06 0.52
N ARG A 16 1.97 11.91 1.52
CA ARG A 16 1.88 10.81 2.50
C ARG A 16 0.88 11.16 3.61
N LEU A 17 0.26 10.15 4.20
CA LEU A 17 -0.69 10.30 5.33
C LEU A 17 -0.14 11.17 6.48
N HIS A 18 1.13 11.00 6.83
CA HIS A 18 1.79 11.81 7.84
C HIS A 18 1.86 13.30 7.45
N GLN A 19 2.13 13.61 6.18
CA GLN A 19 2.17 15.00 5.69
C GLN A 19 0.77 15.62 5.71
N ALA A 20 -0.26 14.83 5.35
CA ALA A 20 -1.64 15.29 5.43
C ALA A 20 -2.06 15.61 6.88
N LYS A 21 -1.71 14.75 7.83
CA LYS A 21 -1.99 14.96 9.27
C LYS A 21 -1.25 16.16 9.86
N TYR A 22 -0.01 16.38 9.46
CA TYR A 22 0.87 17.42 10.02
C TYR A 22 1.21 18.50 8.97
N ALA A 23 0.21 18.95 8.22
CA ALA A 23 0.38 19.94 7.14
C ALA A 23 0.98 21.26 7.62
N THR A 24 0.67 21.68 8.86
CA THR A 24 1.22 22.90 9.47
C THR A 24 2.72 22.80 9.78
N ILE A 25 3.22 21.58 10.02
CA ILE A 25 4.64 21.32 10.35
C ILE A 25 5.42 21.01 9.08
N THR A 26 4.85 20.16 8.21
CA THR A 26 5.52 19.67 6.99
C THR A 26 5.38 20.62 5.80
N GLY A 27 4.45 21.58 5.89
CA GLY A 27 4.10 22.49 4.81
C GLY A 27 3.19 21.84 3.77
N VAL A 28 2.54 22.68 2.98
CA VAL A 28 1.75 22.25 1.81
C VAL A 28 2.58 22.51 0.56
N PRO A 29 2.84 21.48 -0.28
CA PRO A 29 3.62 21.66 -1.50
C PRO A 29 2.97 22.69 -2.44
N PRO A 30 3.75 23.58 -3.08
CA PRO A 30 3.23 24.61 -3.96
C PRO A 30 2.92 24.04 -5.35
N VAL A 31 1.92 23.17 -5.44
CA VAL A 31 1.44 22.49 -6.65
C VAL A 31 -0.06 22.75 -6.87
N ASP A 32 -0.66 22.21 -7.92
CA ASP A 32 -2.09 22.39 -8.24
C ASP A 32 -2.97 21.34 -7.55
N GLU A 33 -2.55 20.08 -7.54
CA GLU A 33 -3.26 18.97 -6.87
C GLU A 33 -2.32 18.03 -6.11
N GLY A 34 -2.84 17.34 -5.10
CA GLY A 34 -2.13 16.29 -4.39
C GLY A 34 -2.63 14.89 -4.78
N VAL A 35 -1.74 13.90 -4.74
CA VAL A 35 -2.11 12.48 -4.82
C VAL A 35 -1.83 11.86 -3.45
N LEU A 36 -2.88 11.54 -2.70
CA LEU A 36 -2.76 10.91 -1.39
C LEU A 36 -2.37 9.43 -1.56
N MET A 37 -1.19 9.05 -1.05
CA MET A 37 -0.83 7.63 -0.91
C MET A 37 -1.63 7.03 0.24
N PHE A 38 -2.74 6.36 -0.07
CA PHE A 38 -3.61 5.74 0.93
C PHE A 38 -3.19 4.29 1.21
N TYR A 39 -1.92 4.12 1.58
CA TYR A 39 -1.29 2.83 1.91
C TYR A 39 0.04 3.06 2.63
N ASN A 40 0.76 1.98 2.97
CA ASN A 40 1.98 1.97 3.79
C ASN A 40 1.76 2.57 5.19
N MET A 41 0.74 2.06 5.88
CA MET A 41 0.26 2.59 7.16
C MET A 41 0.90 1.91 8.38
N GLY A 42 1.28 0.64 8.25
CA GLY A 42 1.78 -0.16 9.37
C GLY A 42 3.30 -0.26 9.41
N ASN A 43 3.81 -0.88 10.48
CA ASN A 43 5.24 -1.08 10.67
C ASN A 43 5.70 -2.44 10.14
N VAL A 44 6.19 -2.46 8.90
CA VAL A 44 6.75 -3.65 8.24
C VAL A 44 7.95 -4.27 9.00
N LYS A 45 8.57 -3.56 9.94
CA LYS A 45 9.68 -4.12 10.74
C LYS A 45 9.21 -4.99 11.89
N SER A 46 7.96 -4.81 12.32
CA SER A 46 7.38 -5.57 13.42
C SER A 46 6.73 -6.81 12.83
N GLU A 47 7.29 -7.97 13.13
CA GLU A 47 6.76 -9.23 12.65
C GLU A 47 5.28 -9.41 13.03
N ASP A 48 4.89 -9.03 14.25
CA ASP A 48 3.52 -9.17 14.77
C ASP A 48 2.54 -8.07 14.33
N SER A 49 2.96 -7.13 13.48
CA SER A 49 2.05 -6.05 13.08
C SER A 49 0.91 -6.59 12.22
N GLU A 50 -0.21 -5.86 12.23
CA GLU A 50 -1.21 -5.98 11.17
C GLU A 50 -0.58 -5.70 9.79
N ASN A 51 -1.33 -5.91 8.72
CA ASN A 51 -0.87 -5.69 7.36
C ASN A 51 -0.34 -4.25 7.22
N SER A 52 0.93 -4.11 6.82
CA SER A 52 1.60 -2.82 6.78
C SER A 52 1.25 -2.00 5.54
N ILE A 53 0.68 -2.62 4.50
CA ILE A 53 0.14 -1.93 3.33
C ILE A 53 -1.12 -1.15 3.72
N TYR A 54 -2.09 -1.81 4.36
CA TYR A 54 -3.31 -1.18 4.88
C TYR A 54 -3.82 -1.93 6.10
N ASN A 55 -4.18 -1.16 7.13
CA ASN A 55 -5.05 -1.63 8.19
C ASN A 55 -5.91 -0.46 8.66
N LYS A 56 -7.18 -0.76 8.98
CA LYS A 56 -8.17 0.26 9.34
C LYS A 56 -7.76 1.07 10.58
N LYS A 57 -7.18 0.40 11.58
CA LYS A 57 -6.78 1.02 12.85
C LYS A 57 -5.78 2.15 12.66
N ASP A 58 -4.80 1.97 11.77
CA ASP A 58 -3.84 3.02 11.43
C ASP A 58 -4.47 4.05 10.50
N ALA A 59 -5.27 3.64 9.52
CA ALA A 59 -5.99 4.55 8.61
C ALA A 59 -6.85 5.58 9.37
N ASP A 60 -7.61 5.13 10.37
CA ASP A 60 -8.49 5.95 11.21
C ASP A 60 -7.74 7.10 11.93
N LYS A 61 -6.43 6.95 12.17
CA LYS A 61 -5.60 7.99 12.78
C LYS A 61 -5.29 9.15 11.83
N TYR A 62 -5.44 8.96 10.52
CA TYR A 62 -5.08 9.92 9.48
C TYR A 62 -6.29 10.47 8.73
N VAL A 63 -7.30 9.64 8.44
CA VAL A 63 -8.44 10.00 7.57
C VAL A 63 -9.19 11.25 8.03
N ARG A 64 -9.33 11.45 9.34
CA ARG A 64 -9.99 12.64 9.93
C ARG A 64 -9.33 13.98 9.60
N PHE A 65 -8.10 13.98 9.10
CA PHE A 65 -7.38 15.19 8.70
C PHE A 65 -7.49 15.48 7.19
N ILE A 66 -7.93 14.50 6.40
CA ILE A 66 -7.92 14.56 4.93
C ILE A 66 -8.89 15.63 4.41
N GLY A 67 -10.11 15.67 4.93
CA GLY A 67 -11.12 16.66 4.52
C GLY A 67 -10.71 18.12 4.77
N ASN A 68 -9.74 18.36 5.66
CA ASN A 68 -9.21 19.69 5.98
C ASN A 68 -7.90 20.00 5.25
N TYR A 69 -7.39 19.09 4.42
CA TYR A 69 -6.14 19.34 3.70
C TYR A 69 -6.33 20.43 2.63
N PRO A 70 -5.41 21.41 2.48
CA PRO A 70 -5.69 22.59 1.65
C PRO A 70 -5.72 22.35 0.13
N LEU A 71 -5.06 21.30 -0.36
CA LEU A 71 -5.09 20.94 -1.78
C LEU A 71 -6.25 20.00 -2.09
N GLN A 72 -6.78 20.08 -3.32
CA GLN A 72 -7.61 19.01 -3.86
C GLN A 72 -6.77 17.73 -3.92
N LEU A 73 -7.36 16.62 -3.49
CA LEU A 73 -6.68 15.33 -3.41
C LEU A 73 -7.30 14.34 -4.40
N SER A 74 -6.45 13.73 -5.20
CA SER A 74 -6.68 12.42 -5.81
C SER A 74 -6.19 11.33 -4.86
N VAL A 75 -6.64 10.09 -5.02
CA VAL A 75 -6.29 8.98 -4.11
C VAL A 75 -5.55 7.89 -4.86
N ALA A 76 -4.43 7.43 -4.29
CA ALA A 76 -3.75 6.22 -4.72
C ALA A 76 -4.07 5.06 -3.77
N LEU A 77 -4.71 4.01 -4.27
CA LEU A 77 -5.09 2.79 -3.55
C LEU A 77 -4.13 1.63 -3.86
N PRO A 78 -3.79 0.77 -2.88
CA PRO A 78 -2.81 -0.29 -3.08
C PRO A 78 -3.41 -1.56 -3.72
N LEU A 79 -2.92 -1.93 -4.91
CA LEU A 79 -3.10 -3.26 -5.53
C LEU A 79 -1.86 -4.15 -5.38
N PHE A 80 -0.72 -3.58 -5.01
CA PHE A 80 0.51 -4.37 -4.90
C PHE A 80 0.48 -5.31 -3.69
N SER A 81 1.37 -6.30 -3.74
CA SER A 81 1.73 -7.10 -2.59
C SER A 81 3.24 -7.18 -2.42
N TRP A 82 3.67 -7.52 -1.22
CA TRP A 82 5.08 -7.82 -0.94
C TRP A 82 5.22 -9.00 0.02
N MET A 83 6.44 -9.51 0.07
CA MET A 83 6.88 -10.53 1.00
C MET A 83 7.96 -9.95 1.90
N ALA A 84 7.64 -9.85 3.18
CA ALA A 84 8.59 -9.45 4.21
C ALA A 84 9.32 -10.70 4.72
N GLN A 85 10.65 -10.69 4.65
CA GLN A 85 11.50 -11.77 5.15
C GLN A 85 12.14 -11.35 6.47
N TYR A 86 11.94 -12.18 7.49
CA TYR A 86 12.46 -11.99 8.83
C TYR A 86 13.49 -13.07 9.16
N ARG A 87 14.55 -12.66 9.85
CA ARG A 87 15.56 -13.55 10.41
C ARG A 87 15.81 -13.15 11.85
N ASN A 88 15.61 -14.09 12.78
CA ASN A 88 15.71 -13.83 14.22
C ASN A 88 14.84 -12.63 14.65
N GLY A 89 13.59 -12.56 14.16
CA GLY A 89 12.64 -11.48 14.47
C GLY A 89 12.97 -10.11 13.85
N LYS A 90 13.96 -10.01 12.95
CA LYS A 90 14.34 -8.77 12.28
C LYS A 90 14.03 -8.83 10.79
N LEU A 91 13.37 -7.81 10.26
CA LEU A 91 13.19 -7.63 8.83
C LEU A 91 14.56 -7.50 8.15
N ILE A 92 14.89 -8.46 7.28
CA ILE A 92 16.13 -8.45 6.48
C ILE A 92 15.88 -8.13 5.01
N ASN A 93 14.66 -8.32 4.52
CA ASN A 93 14.33 -8.07 3.13
C ASN A 93 12.84 -7.75 2.95
N LEU A 94 12.53 -6.94 1.94
CA LEU A 94 11.17 -6.63 1.51
C LEU A 94 11.07 -6.83 0.00
N ILE A 95 10.55 -7.99 -0.40
CA ILE A 95 10.51 -8.43 -1.78
C ILE A 95 9.19 -7.93 -2.39
N SER A 96 9.30 -7.01 -3.33
CA SER A 96 8.16 -6.40 -4.04
C SER A 96 7.77 -7.19 -5.29
N LYS A 97 6.59 -6.91 -5.86
CA LYS A 97 6.10 -7.51 -7.12
C LYS A 97 6.10 -9.05 -7.06
N THR A 98 5.52 -9.58 -5.99
CA THR A 98 5.40 -11.03 -5.80
C THR A 98 3.95 -11.43 -6.03
N ASN A 99 3.69 -12.63 -6.57
CA ASN A 99 2.34 -13.23 -6.53
C ASN A 99 2.09 -13.91 -5.16
N GLY A 100 2.58 -13.29 -4.08
CA GLY A 100 2.67 -13.91 -2.77
C GLY A 100 3.57 -15.15 -2.77
N ILE A 101 3.13 -16.18 -2.05
CA ILE A 101 3.92 -17.40 -1.81
C ILE A 101 4.11 -18.27 -3.07
N ASP A 102 3.29 -18.09 -4.11
CA ASP A 102 3.43 -18.84 -5.36
C ASP A 102 4.75 -18.53 -6.08
N SER A 103 5.37 -17.40 -5.74
CA SER A 103 6.70 -17.03 -6.19
C SER A 103 7.83 -17.75 -5.43
N VAL A 104 7.55 -18.59 -4.43
CA VAL A 104 8.55 -19.29 -3.61
C VAL A 104 8.46 -20.80 -3.82
N ASN A 105 9.59 -21.49 -3.76
CA ASN A 105 9.61 -22.95 -3.82
C ASN A 105 8.82 -23.58 -2.65
N LYS A 106 7.59 -24.06 -2.94
CA LYS A 106 6.67 -24.65 -1.95
C LYS A 106 7.25 -25.86 -1.20
N SER A 107 8.20 -26.58 -1.80
CA SER A 107 8.88 -27.71 -1.12
C SER A 107 9.90 -27.27 -0.06
N LYS A 108 10.24 -25.97 -0.01
CA LYS A 108 11.25 -25.38 0.88
C LYS A 108 10.65 -24.57 2.03
N ILE A 109 9.33 -24.55 2.14
CA ILE A 109 8.58 -23.77 3.12
C ILE A 109 7.53 -24.62 3.83
N SER A 110 7.18 -24.21 5.06
CA SER A 110 6.03 -24.72 5.80
C SER A 110 5.13 -23.56 6.20
N GLU A 111 3.83 -23.69 5.97
CA GLU A 111 2.84 -22.69 6.39
C GLU A 111 2.65 -22.70 7.90
N THR A 112 2.68 -21.52 8.53
CA THR A 112 2.52 -21.34 9.98
C THR A 112 1.25 -20.58 10.34
N GLU A 113 0.78 -19.70 9.45
CA GLU A 113 -0.51 -19.01 9.54
C GLU A 113 -1.16 -19.02 8.16
N SER A 114 -2.37 -19.59 8.07
CA SER A 114 -3.11 -19.81 6.82
C SER A 114 -3.05 -18.60 5.87
N GLY A 115 -2.37 -18.79 4.74
CA GLY A 115 -2.24 -17.85 3.63
C GLY A 115 -1.33 -16.64 3.86
N LYS A 116 -0.71 -16.50 5.05
CA LYS A 116 -0.04 -15.26 5.47
C LYS A 116 1.39 -15.45 5.93
N ARG A 117 1.68 -16.52 6.68
CA ARG A 117 3.01 -16.76 7.24
C ARG A 117 3.55 -18.12 6.88
N TYR A 118 4.83 -18.13 6.57
CA TYR A 118 5.58 -19.31 6.19
C TYR A 118 6.93 -19.31 6.88
N LYS A 119 7.46 -20.50 7.16
CA LYS A 119 8.80 -20.70 7.68
C LYS A 119 9.64 -21.45 6.65
N ILE A 120 10.88 -21.03 6.46
CA ILE A 120 11.82 -21.73 5.58
C ILE A 120 12.31 -23.00 6.28
N ILE A 121 12.15 -24.15 5.63
CA ILE A 121 12.55 -25.48 6.17
C ILE A 121 13.86 -26.00 5.59
N SER A 122 14.36 -25.42 4.50
CA SER A 122 15.72 -25.67 4.00
C SER A 122 16.21 -24.52 3.14
N PRO A 123 17.52 -24.22 3.13
CA PRO A 123 18.04 -23.01 2.49
C PRO A 123 17.97 -23.06 0.96
N PHE A 124 17.78 -21.91 0.33
CA PHE A 124 17.82 -21.75 -1.13
C PHE A 124 18.08 -20.29 -1.55
N LEU A 125 18.56 -20.11 -2.78
CA LEU A 125 18.69 -18.81 -3.45
C LEU A 125 17.63 -18.72 -4.56
N GLN A 126 16.87 -17.62 -4.58
CA GLN A 126 15.89 -17.39 -5.63
C GLN A 126 15.78 -15.90 -5.96
N ASN A 127 15.88 -15.56 -7.26
CA ASN A 127 15.79 -14.19 -7.77
C ASN A 127 16.72 -13.21 -7.03
N GLY A 128 17.93 -13.67 -6.65
CA GLY A 128 18.91 -12.86 -5.89
C GLY A 128 18.64 -12.76 -4.39
N ASN A 129 17.55 -13.34 -3.88
CA ASN A 129 17.22 -13.38 -2.45
C ASN A 129 17.64 -14.71 -1.83
N TYR A 130 18.38 -14.64 -0.72
CA TYR A 130 18.83 -15.83 0.02
C TYR A 130 17.89 -16.10 1.20
N PHE A 131 17.31 -17.30 1.20
CA PHE A 131 16.43 -17.81 2.24
C PHE A 131 17.18 -18.83 3.07
N MET A 132 17.34 -18.54 4.36
CA MET A 132 18.01 -19.43 5.31
C MET A 132 16.95 -20.25 6.05
N GLU A 133 17.30 -21.48 6.41
CA GLU A 133 16.46 -22.29 7.29
C GLU A 133 16.14 -21.53 8.59
N GLY A 134 14.87 -21.57 8.98
CA GLY A 134 14.37 -20.84 10.14
C GLY A 134 13.92 -19.40 9.85
N ASP A 135 14.21 -18.83 8.68
CA ASP A 135 13.64 -17.54 8.29
C ASP A 135 12.10 -17.61 8.23
N GLU A 136 11.46 -16.48 8.53
CA GLU A 136 10.02 -16.30 8.47
C GLU A 136 9.64 -15.39 7.31
N LEU A 137 8.61 -15.77 6.56
CA LEU A 137 8.06 -15.01 5.46
C LEU A 137 6.65 -14.57 5.83
N LYS A 138 6.37 -13.28 5.67
CA LYS A 138 5.02 -12.71 5.80
C LYS A 138 4.59 -12.15 4.46
N ILE A 139 3.51 -12.69 3.92
CA ILE A 139 2.89 -12.19 2.69
C ILE A 139 1.88 -11.13 3.07
N GLU A 140 2.04 -9.92 2.54
CA GLU A 140 1.05 -8.85 2.71
C GLU A 140 0.47 -8.46 1.36
N LYS A 141 -0.85 -8.65 1.27
CA LYS A 141 -1.70 -8.25 0.14
C LYS A 141 -3.06 -7.83 0.70
N LEU A 142 -3.79 -6.99 -0.02
CA LEU A 142 -5.16 -6.67 0.34
C LEU A 142 -6.13 -7.65 -0.33
N SER A 143 -7.12 -8.11 0.43
CA SER A 143 -8.30 -8.73 -0.17
C SER A 143 -9.16 -7.66 -0.86
N GLU A 144 -10.02 -8.06 -1.79
CA GLU A 144 -11.01 -7.14 -2.38
C GLU A 144 -11.85 -6.45 -1.29
N ALA A 145 -12.25 -7.18 -0.25
CA ALA A 145 -13.00 -6.63 0.87
C ALA A 145 -12.22 -5.54 1.62
N ALA A 146 -10.93 -5.77 1.92
CA ALA A 146 -10.10 -4.77 2.59
C ALA A 146 -9.86 -3.54 1.70
N LEU A 147 -9.69 -3.73 0.40
CA LEU A 147 -9.51 -2.63 -0.55
C LEU A 147 -10.79 -1.81 -0.75
N THR A 148 -11.94 -2.47 -0.77
CA THR A 148 -13.27 -1.82 -0.79
C THR A 148 -13.49 -1.02 0.50
N GLU A 149 -13.14 -1.59 1.66
CA GLU A 149 -13.19 -0.87 2.94
C GLU A 149 -12.28 0.36 2.93
N ALA A 150 -11.06 0.22 2.43
CA ALA A 150 -10.12 1.34 2.32
C ALA A 150 -10.67 2.46 1.42
N ALA A 151 -11.23 2.11 0.27
CA ALA A 151 -11.86 3.03 -0.67
C ALA A 151 -13.06 3.78 -0.04
N GLN A 152 -13.96 3.04 0.63
CA GLN A 152 -15.09 3.64 1.33
C GLN A 152 -14.63 4.59 2.43
N LEU A 153 -13.68 4.14 3.26
CA LEU A 153 -13.17 4.90 4.39
C LEU A 153 -12.56 6.23 3.94
N ILE A 154 -11.72 6.22 2.90
CA ILE A 154 -11.13 7.47 2.42
C ILE A 154 -12.17 8.36 1.74
N ALA A 155 -13.07 7.82 0.91
CA ALA A 155 -14.11 8.59 0.24
C ALA A 155 -15.00 9.34 1.23
N ASP A 156 -15.37 8.73 2.35
CA ASP A 156 -16.20 9.37 3.39
C ASP A 156 -15.48 10.48 4.17
N ASN A 157 -14.15 10.53 4.08
CA ASN A 157 -13.32 11.55 4.75
C ASN A 157 -12.74 12.59 3.79
N MET A 158 -13.08 12.52 2.50
CA MET A 158 -12.66 13.50 1.51
C MET A 158 -13.61 14.67 1.42
N LYS A 159 -13.06 15.85 1.11
CA LYS A 159 -13.85 17.06 0.87
C LYS A 159 -14.67 16.95 -0.43
N GLU A 160 -14.08 16.36 -1.46
CA GLU A 160 -14.69 16.13 -2.77
C GLU A 160 -14.52 14.66 -3.13
N LYS A 161 -15.62 13.94 -3.38
CA LYS A 161 -15.58 12.52 -3.74
C LYS A 161 -15.18 12.31 -5.20
N GLN A 162 -15.61 13.22 -6.07
CA GLN A 162 -15.24 13.23 -7.48
C GLN A 162 -13.78 13.66 -7.64
N CYS A 163 -12.89 12.68 -7.69
CA CYS A 163 -11.45 12.87 -7.82
C CYS A 163 -10.85 11.77 -8.70
N LYS A 164 -9.55 11.89 -9.04
CA LYS A 164 -8.86 10.80 -9.74
C LYS A 164 -8.51 9.71 -8.75
N ILE A 165 -8.78 8.46 -9.13
CA ILE A 165 -8.34 7.28 -8.38
C ILE A 165 -7.23 6.58 -9.16
N ILE A 166 -6.14 6.30 -8.46
CA ILE A 166 -4.96 5.62 -9.01
C ILE A 166 -4.83 4.29 -8.29
N PHE A 167 -4.84 3.19 -9.04
CA PHE A 167 -4.47 1.89 -8.52
C PHE A 167 -2.94 1.72 -8.60
N TYR A 168 -2.29 1.46 -7.47
CA TYR A 168 -0.83 1.37 -7.38
C TYR A 168 -0.39 0.06 -6.70
N ASP A 169 0.60 -0.68 -7.18
CA ASP A 169 1.17 -0.61 -8.53
C ASP A 169 0.29 -1.46 -9.45
N LEU A 170 -0.16 -0.90 -10.57
CA LEU A 170 -0.97 -1.63 -11.55
C LEU A 170 -0.02 -2.27 -12.57
N ASP A 171 0.47 -3.47 -12.27
CA ASP A 171 1.33 -4.25 -13.15
C ASP A 171 0.71 -5.63 -13.46
N GLU A 172 1.34 -6.38 -14.39
CA GLU A 172 0.84 -7.68 -14.85
C GLU A 172 0.67 -8.71 -13.73
N TYR A 173 1.41 -8.56 -12.62
CA TYR A 173 1.28 -9.41 -11.43
C TYR A 173 -0.04 -9.14 -10.70
N ASN A 174 -0.46 -7.87 -10.63
CA ASN A 174 -1.68 -7.48 -9.91
C ASN A 174 -2.93 -7.46 -10.80
N LEU A 175 -2.80 -7.23 -12.12
CA LEU A 175 -3.92 -7.22 -13.08
C LEU A 175 -4.67 -8.56 -13.15
N ASN A 176 -3.95 -9.68 -13.01
CA ASN A 176 -4.57 -11.00 -12.99
C ASN A 176 -5.29 -11.33 -11.68
N THR A 177 -5.13 -10.49 -10.64
CA THR A 177 -5.71 -10.73 -9.30
C THR A 177 -7.08 -10.08 -9.14
N TYR A 178 -7.37 -9.00 -9.87
CA TYR A 178 -8.60 -8.22 -9.73
C TYR A 178 -9.36 -8.20 -11.06
N SER A 179 -10.65 -8.59 -11.04
CA SER A 179 -11.50 -8.46 -12.22
C SER A 179 -11.91 -7.00 -12.43
N TYR A 180 -12.37 -6.69 -13.64
CA TYR A 180 -12.91 -5.36 -13.95
C TYR A 180 -14.08 -4.99 -13.03
N GLU A 181 -14.98 -5.94 -12.75
CA GLU A 181 -16.11 -5.76 -11.84
C GLU A 181 -15.65 -5.48 -10.39
N SER A 182 -14.60 -6.15 -9.93
CA SER A 182 -13.99 -5.85 -8.62
C SER A 182 -13.49 -4.41 -8.57
N LEU A 183 -12.81 -3.93 -9.62
CA LEU A 183 -12.32 -2.55 -9.68
C LEU A 183 -13.45 -1.52 -9.73
N GLU A 184 -14.51 -1.76 -10.50
CA GLU A 184 -15.69 -0.89 -10.51
C GLU A 184 -16.34 -0.78 -9.14
N LYS A 185 -16.48 -1.90 -8.43
CA LYS A 185 -17.00 -1.92 -7.06
C LYS A 185 -16.13 -1.13 -6.08
N ILE A 186 -14.80 -1.21 -6.23
CA ILE A 186 -13.86 -0.42 -5.41
C ILE A 186 -13.96 1.08 -5.72
N LEU A 187 -14.30 1.46 -6.96
CA LEU A 187 -14.47 2.85 -7.37
C LEU A 187 -15.83 3.45 -7.00
N ALA A 188 -16.85 2.63 -6.76
CA ALA A 188 -18.21 3.06 -6.45
C ALA A 188 -18.34 4.18 -5.37
N PRO A 189 -17.52 4.21 -4.30
CA PRO A 189 -17.61 5.26 -3.28
C PRO A 189 -17.21 6.68 -3.75
N PHE A 190 -16.54 6.80 -4.91
CA PHE A 190 -16.03 8.06 -5.46
C PHE A 190 -16.89 8.67 -6.57
N ASN A 191 -18.02 8.02 -6.90
CA ASN A 191 -19.00 8.49 -7.88
C ASN A 191 -19.99 9.49 -7.27
#